data_AF-A0A8H4EGV0-F1
#
_entry.id   AF-A0A8H4EGV0-F1
#
_cell.length_a   1.000
_cell.length_b   1.000
_cell.length_c   1.000
_cell.angle_alpha   90.00
_cell.angle_beta   90.00
_cell.angle_gamma   90.00
#
_symmetry.space_group_name_H-M   'P 1'
#
loop_
_entity.id
_entity.type
_entity.pdbx_description
1 polymer ?
#
loop_
_entity_poly.entity_id
_entity_poly.type
_entity_poly.pdbx_seq_one_letter_code
_entity_poly.pdbx_strand_id
1 'polypeptide(L)'
;MLDATKVPDTPPRPADDSTGQFLCLTICGYRRPGMNETDYRNHMTQVSAPMTADLMVKYGIKQWTMIHNTVESRALMSQLFDRQMANLADFDCFSQVVFKSLADYKRLKEDPWYREHLVGDHEKFADTRRSIMTIGRVTEIVRDGKVVDCIAHPTTVLLRHPLHRFGCMISSINTEVTAVMTGSILAGAMMSLSLIAVPALLDSTYEAPQLFQQWTRMYHYGHWVLPSMAVVTSILYGYAAAQQRRRQKETWISFALAAVMTVSILPFTWLIMVPTNDELFRLQTISQTEPAVMGIDAAKALVVRWRDMHSLRSLFPLIGSILGAVASVGR
;
A
#
# COMPACT_ATOMS: atom_id res chain seq x y z
N MET A 1 9.07 40.48 35.52
CA MET A 1 9.37 39.14 34.98
C MET A 1 8.17 38.72 34.16
N LEU A 2 8.28 38.75 32.84
CA LEU A 2 7.25 38.26 31.93
C LEU A 2 7.36 36.73 31.90
N ASP A 3 6.25 36.05 32.17
CA ASP A 3 6.16 34.59 32.13
C ASP A 3 6.28 34.13 30.67
N ALA A 4 7.46 33.63 30.29
CA ALA A 4 7.80 33.24 28.92
C ALA A 4 7.08 31.97 28.44
N THR A 5 6.12 31.43 29.22
CA THR A 5 5.40 30.21 28.91
C THR A 5 3.97 30.41 28.40
N LYS A 6 3.48 31.67 28.34
CA LYS A 6 2.06 31.93 28.07
C LYS A 6 1.81 32.52 26.67
N VAL A 7 1.04 31.79 25.85
CA VAL A 7 0.55 32.23 24.54
C VAL A 7 -0.50 33.36 24.73
N PRO A 8 -0.57 34.38 23.85
CA PRO A 8 -1.56 35.46 23.96
C PRO A 8 -3.03 34.97 23.92
N ASP A 9 -3.93 35.71 24.58
CA ASP A 9 -5.32 35.33 24.88
C ASP A 9 -6.10 34.73 23.68
N THR A 10 -6.75 33.60 23.94
CA THR A 10 -7.41 32.73 22.95
C THR A 10 -8.79 33.26 22.53
N PRO A 11 -9.10 33.38 21.23
CA PRO A 11 -10.45 33.72 20.76
C PRO A 11 -11.44 32.55 20.95
N PRO A 12 -12.76 32.83 21.01
CA PRO A 12 -13.77 31.83 21.35
C PRO A 12 -13.95 30.73 20.30
N ARG A 13 -14.26 29.52 20.80
CA ARG A 13 -14.48 28.26 20.08
C ARG A 13 -15.46 28.42 18.90
N PRO A 14 -15.09 27.98 17.67
CA PRO A 14 -16.05 27.79 16.59
C PRO A 14 -17.04 26.66 16.93
N ALA A 15 -18.32 26.86 16.61
CA ALA A 15 -19.41 25.94 16.90
C ALA A 15 -19.11 24.51 16.43
N ASP A 16 -19.48 23.54 17.27
CA ASP A 16 -19.16 22.12 17.08
C ASP A 16 -20.12 21.48 16.07
N ASP A 17 -19.69 21.42 14.81
CA ASP A 17 -20.40 20.67 13.78
C ASP A 17 -20.04 19.18 13.89
N SER A 18 -20.96 18.39 14.45
CA SER A 18 -20.80 16.97 14.77
C SER A 18 -20.89 16.02 13.57
N THR A 19 -20.60 16.48 12.35
CA THR A 19 -20.73 15.65 11.12
C THR A 19 -19.52 15.66 10.17
N GLY A 20 -18.35 16.09 10.62
CA GLY A 20 -17.13 16.14 9.78
C GLY A 20 -16.23 14.91 9.88
N GLN A 21 -15.77 14.37 8.74
CA GLN A 21 -14.69 13.38 8.69
C GLN A 21 -13.37 14.01 9.16
N PHE A 22 -12.77 13.49 10.23
CA PHE A 22 -11.49 13.97 10.75
C PHE A 22 -10.30 13.29 10.09
N LEU A 23 -9.19 14.02 9.99
CA LEU A 23 -7.87 13.50 9.67
C LEU A 23 -7.08 13.31 10.96
N CYS A 24 -6.26 12.27 11.01
CA CYS A 24 -5.26 12.05 12.04
C CYS A 24 -3.87 12.01 11.41
N LEU A 25 -3.02 12.97 11.78
CA LEU A 25 -1.59 12.92 11.53
C LEU A 25 -0.94 12.08 12.63
N THR A 26 -0.28 11.00 12.24
CA THR A 26 0.47 10.11 13.14
C THR A 26 1.95 10.24 12.87
N ILE A 27 2.71 10.61 13.90
CA ILE A 27 4.17 10.61 13.90
C ILE A 27 4.62 9.38 14.69
N CYS A 28 5.31 8.46 14.02
CA CYS A 28 5.97 7.34 14.65
C CYS A 28 7.41 7.77 14.98
N GLY A 29 7.59 8.22 16.22
CA GLY A 29 8.80 8.87 16.71
C GLY A 29 9.83 7.88 17.24
N TYR A 30 11.08 8.14 16.91
CA TYR A 30 12.24 7.58 17.60
C TYR A 30 12.92 8.66 18.41
N ARG A 31 13.38 8.32 19.61
CA ARG A 31 14.18 9.21 20.44
C ARG A 31 15.56 9.40 19.82
N ARG A 32 16.17 10.56 20.06
CA ARG A 32 17.52 10.87 19.60
C ARG A 32 18.52 9.81 20.11
N PRO A 33 19.51 9.39 19.32
CA PRO A 33 20.56 8.49 19.79
C PRO A 33 21.21 9.00 21.09
N GLY A 34 21.38 8.11 22.06
CA GLY A 34 21.93 8.43 23.38
C GLY A 34 20.94 9.04 24.38
N MET A 35 19.70 9.33 23.99
CA MET A 35 18.64 9.79 24.91
C MET A 35 17.91 8.58 25.53
N ASN A 36 17.66 8.63 26.84
CA ASN A 36 16.85 7.61 27.52
C ASN A 36 15.34 7.92 27.43
N GLU A 37 14.50 6.95 27.78
CA GLU A 37 13.03 7.04 27.67
C GLU A 37 12.43 8.13 28.56
N THR A 38 12.96 8.29 29.75
CA THR A 38 12.49 9.28 30.73
C THR A 38 12.74 10.69 30.24
N ASP A 39 13.96 10.98 29.78
CA ASP A 39 14.33 12.30 29.28
C ASP A 39 13.56 12.63 28.00
N TYR A 40 13.36 11.64 27.12
CA TYR A 40 12.56 11.80 25.91
C TYR A 40 11.11 12.16 26.26
N ARG A 41 10.46 11.42 27.17
CA ARG A 41 9.11 11.71 27.63
C ARG A 41 9.01 13.05 28.33
N ASN A 42 9.97 13.39 29.20
CA ASN A 42 9.97 14.66 29.92
C ASN A 42 10.10 15.84 28.98
N HIS A 43 10.99 15.78 27.97
CA HIS A 43 11.10 16.84 26.97
C HIS A 43 9.77 17.03 26.22
N MET A 44 9.18 15.93 25.74
CA MET A 44 7.91 16.01 25.01
C MET A 44 6.76 16.60 25.85
N THR A 45 6.65 16.18 27.11
CA THR A 45 5.49 16.51 27.97
C THR A 45 5.65 17.80 28.77
N GLN A 46 6.89 18.16 29.15
CA GLN A 46 7.17 19.32 30.01
C GLN A 46 7.78 20.50 29.25
N VAL A 47 8.29 20.28 28.03
CA VAL A 47 8.88 21.34 27.20
C VAL A 47 8.04 21.55 25.94
N SER A 48 7.98 20.56 25.05
CA SER A 48 7.32 20.72 23.75
C SER A 48 5.80 20.91 23.87
N ALA A 49 5.12 20.11 24.70
CA ALA A 49 3.66 20.18 24.81
C ALA A 49 3.15 21.53 25.34
N PRO A 50 3.67 22.10 26.44
CA PRO A 50 3.26 23.42 26.93
C PRO A 50 3.44 24.54 25.89
N MET A 51 4.51 24.49 25.09
CA MET A 51 4.76 25.48 24.02
C MET A 51 3.80 25.36 22.83
N THR A 52 3.16 24.21 22.65
CA THR A 52 2.40 23.87 21.43
C THR A 52 0.89 23.76 21.64
N ALA A 53 0.45 23.35 22.84
CA ALA A 53 -0.94 22.94 23.08
C ALA A 53 -1.94 24.08 22.82
N ASP A 54 -1.72 25.27 23.37
CA ASP A 54 -2.61 26.41 23.18
C ASP A 54 -2.66 26.86 21.71
N LEU A 55 -1.54 26.72 21.00
CA LEU A 55 -1.47 27.00 19.57
C LEU A 55 -2.29 25.98 18.76
N MET A 56 -2.21 24.70 19.12
CA MET A 56 -3.06 23.66 18.51
C MET A 56 -4.54 23.95 18.72
N VAL A 57 -4.94 24.40 19.92
CA VAL A 57 -6.31 24.83 20.19
C VAL A 57 -6.71 26.02 19.30
N LYS A 58 -5.85 27.05 19.21
CA LYS A 58 -6.06 28.24 18.36
C LYS A 58 -6.36 27.88 16.90
N TYR A 59 -5.69 26.87 16.35
CA TYR A 59 -5.87 26.43 14.97
C TYR A 59 -6.85 25.26 14.80
N GLY A 60 -7.69 24.99 15.81
CA GLY A 60 -8.82 24.07 15.67
C GLY A 60 -8.42 22.59 15.63
N ILE A 61 -7.23 22.24 16.15
CA ILE A 61 -6.90 20.85 16.47
C ILE A 61 -7.90 20.33 17.50
N LYS A 62 -8.43 19.14 17.26
CA LYS A 62 -9.48 18.54 18.09
C LYS A 62 -8.91 17.65 19.18
N GLN A 63 -7.82 16.96 18.88
CA GLN A 63 -7.15 16.09 19.82
C GLN A 63 -5.67 16.00 19.48
N TRP A 64 -4.83 16.02 20.49
CA TRP A 64 -3.42 15.68 20.38
C TRP A 64 -3.07 14.71 21.51
N THR A 65 -2.48 13.58 21.14
CA THR A 65 -2.08 12.53 22.09
C THR A 65 -0.66 12.08 21.81
N MET A 66 0.05 11.72 22.86
CA MET A 66 1.37 11.10 22.81
C MET A 66 1.28 9.75 23.53
N ILE A 67 1.54 8.66 22.79
CA ILE A 67 1.58 7.31 23.32
C ILE A 67 3.04 6.92 23.44
N HIS A 68 3.56 6.84 24.65
CA HIS A 68 4.96 6.50 24.92
C HIS A 68 5.12 4.98 25.04
N ASN A 69 5.87 4.40 24.10
CA ASN A 69 6.10 2.96 24.00
C ASN A 69 7.40 2.58 24.73
N THR A 70 7.37 2.63 26.06
CA THR A 70 8.49 2.22 26.90
C THR A 70 8.83 0.74 26.73
N VAL A 71 10.03 0.32 27.14
CA VAL A 71 10.38 -1.12 27.23
C VAL A 71 9.31 -1.91 27.97
N GLU A 72 8.84 -1.40 29.11
CA GLU A 72 7.83 -2.04 29.95
C GLU A 72 6.49 -2.21 29.23
N SER A 73 5.97 -1.15 28.61
CA SER A 73 4.69 -1.21 27.89
C SER A 73 4.76 -2.10 26.65
N ARG A 74 5.90 -2.09 25.92
CA ARG A 74 6.12 -2.97 24.77
C ARG A 74 6.17 -4.45 25.20
N ALA A 75 6.71 -4.75 26.39
CA ALA A 75 6.75 -6.12 26.93
C ALA A 75 5.36 -6.70 27.20
N LEU A 76 4.36 -5.86 27.53
CA LEU A 76 2.97 -6.30 27.73
C LEU A 76 2.34 -6.90 26.48
N MET A 77 2.85 -6.56 25.29
CA MET A 77 2.33 -7.10 24.04
C MET A 77 2.44 -8.63 23.96
N SER A 78 3.40 -9.24 24.67
CA SER A 78 3.50 -10.70 24.79
C SER A 78 2.22 -11.39 25.29
N GLN A 79 1.36 -10.66 25.99
CA GLN A 79 0.09 -11.17 26.53
C GLN A 79 -1.09 -11.06 25.55
N LEU A 80 -0.93 -10.34 24.44
CA LEU A 80 -2.03 -9.92 23.56
C LEU A 80 -1.93 -10.48 22.13
N PHE A 81 -0.87 -11.22 21.78
CA PHE A 81 -0.64 -11.65 20.41
C PHE A 81 -1.32 -12.97 20.03
N ASP A 82 -2.02 -12.94 18.90
CA ASP A 82 -2.24 -14.12 18.07
C ASP A 82 -1.01 -14.41 17.21
N ARG A 83 -0.80 -15.68 16.83
CA ARG A 83 0.34 -16.16 16.00
C ARG A 83 0.56 -15.35 14.70
N GLN A 84 -0.47 -14.67 14.21
CA GLN A 84 -0.47 -13.86 12.98
C GLN A 84 -0.02 -12.40 13.14
N MET A 85 0.12 -11.87 14.37
CA MET A 85 0.45 -10.45 14.64
C MET A 85 1.73 -10.27 15.48
N ALA A 86 2.77 -11.08 15.23
CA ALA A 86 3.99 -11.08 16.04
C ALA A 86 5.00 -9.94 15.73
N ASN A 87 4.77 -9.14 14.68
CA ASN A 87 5.70 -8.08 14.29
C ASN A 87 5.53 -6.84 15.18
N LEU A 88 6.38 -6.77 16.20
CA LEU A 88 6.43 -5.64 17.13
C LEU A 88 7.09 -4.42 16.49
N ALA A 89 6.37 -3.31 16.46
CA ALA A 89 6.95 -2.03 16.12
C ALA A 89 7.84 -1.52 17.27
N ASP A 90 9.01 -1.02 16.94
CA ASP A 90 10.02 -0.56 17.90
C ASP A 90 10.07 0.97 18.05
N PHE A 91 9.02 1.67 17.60
CA PHE A 91 8.87 3.11 17.83
C PHE A 91 8.88 3.44 19.32
N ASP A 92 9.47 4.57 19.69
CA ASP A 92 9.49 5.07 21.06
C ASP A 92 8.21 5.83 21.44
N CYS A 93 7.57 6.47 20.45
CA CYS A 93 6.33 7.20 20.67
C CYS A 93 5.45 7.24 19.43
N PHE A 94 4.14 7.24 19.62
CA PHE A 94 3.18 7.71 18.62
C PHE A 94 2.63 9.08 19.04
N SER A 95 2.86 10.12 18.24
CA SER A 95 2.18 11.41 18.42
C SER A 95 1.07 11.54 17.39
N GLN A 96 -0.17 11.57 17.84
CA GLN A 96 -1.37 11.61 16.99
C GLN A 96 -2.11 12.93 17.15
N VAL A 97 -2.28 13.66 16.04
CA VAL A 97 -2.97 14.95 15.98
C VAL A 97 -4.20 14.85 15.10
N VAL A 98 -5.38 15.03 15.67
CA VAL A 98 -6.68 14.94 14.99
C VAL A 98 -7.23 16.32 14.68
N PHE A 99 -7.59 16.57 13.42
CA PHE A 99 -8.09 17.86 12.94
C PHE A 99 -9.00 17.71 11.71
N LYS A 100 -9.80 18.74 11.39
CA LYS A 100 -10.67 18.74 10.20
C LYS A 100 -9.97 19.25 8.95
N SER A 101 -9.20 20.33 9.09
CA SER A 101 -8.70 21.13 7.96
C SER A 101 -7.18 21.06 7.87
N LEU A 102 -6.68 20.55 6.73
CA LEU A 102 -5.25 20.59 6.43
C LEU A 102 -4.74 22.04 6.31
N ALA A 103 -5.58 22.96 5.84
CA ALA A 103 -5.23 24.37 5.76
C ALA A 103 -4.99 24.98 7.15
N ASP A 104 -5.78 24.58 8.15
CA ASP A 104 -5.63 25.09 9.52
C ASP A 104 -4.35 24.54 10.15
N TYR A 105 -4.03 23.27 9.90
CA TYR A 105 -2.76 22.66 10.31
C TYR A 105 -1.54 23.30 9.63
N LYS A 106 -1.66 23.81 8.39
CA LYS A 106 -0.60 24.59 7.74
C LYS A 106 -0.40 25.95 8.41
N ARG A 107 -1.49 26.68 8.67
CA ARG A 107 -1.43 27.98 9.34
C ARG A 107 -0.85 27.89 10.75
N LEU A 108 -1.08 26.78 11.47
CA LEU A 108 -0.39 26.46 12.73
C LEU A 108 1.13 26.52 12.59
N LYS A 109 1.70 25.88 11.56
CA LYS A 109 3.14 25.84 11.32
C LYS A 109 3.73 27.16 10.82
N GLU A 110 2.89 28.01 10.24
CA GLU A 110 3.26 29.34 9.75
C GLU A 110 3.19 30.41 10.84
N ASP A 111 2.59 30.10 12.00
CA ASP A 111 2.45 31.04 13.11
C ASP A 111 3.83 31.53 13.59
N PRO A 112 4.03 32.85 13.80
CA PRO A 112 5.31 33.40 14.25
C PRO A 112 5.84 32.74 15.53
N TRP A 113 4.96 32.43 16.49
CA TRP A 113 5.33 31.74 17.73
C TRP A 113 5.88 30.35 17.43
N TYR A 114 5.22 29.61 16.53
CA TYR A 114 5.69 28.31 16.08
C TYR A 114 7.08 28.40 15.44
N ARG A 115 7.27 29.38 14.55
CA ARG A 115 8.54 29.55 13.83
C ARG A 115 9.70 29.91 14.74
N GLU A 116 9.44 30.71 15.77
CA GLU A 116 10.47 31.16 16.71
C GLU A 116 10.80 30.11 17.78
N HIS A 117 9.79 29.43 18.33
CA HIS A 117 9.97 28.60 19.53
C HIS A 117 9.96 27.09 19.27
N LEU A 118 9.34 26.62 18.17
CA LEU A 118 9.15 25.19 17.90
C LEU A 118 10.00 24.64 16.75
N VAL A 119 10.47 25.50 15.84
CA VAL A 119 11.40 25.10 14.79
C VAL A 119 12.73 24.68 15.41
N GLY A 120 13.20 23.48 15.06
CA GLY A 120 14.41 22.89 15.62
C GLY A 120 14.23 22.20 16.99
N ASP A 121 13.11 22.37 17.69
CA ASP A 121 12.89 21.68 18.96
C ASP A 121 12.89 20.14 18.80
N HIS A 122 12.29 19.66 17.71
CA HIS A 122 12.25 18.23 17.37
C HIS A 122 13.64 17.59 17.27
N GLU A 123 14.68 18.33 16.89
CA GLU A 123 16.06 17.83 16.79
C GLU A 123 16.73 17.65 18.16
N LYS A 124 16.18 18.26 19.21
CA LYS A 124 16.72 18.15 20.58
C LYS A 124 16.37 16.81 21.22
N PHE A 125 15.22 16.23 20.86
CA PHE A 125 14.70 15.02 21.50
C PHE A 125 14.43 13.85 20.54
N ALA A 126 14.18 14.10 19.26
CA ALA A 126 13.84 13.06 18.29
C ALA A 126 14.96 12.77 17.29
N ASP A 127 15.04 11.50 16.85
CA ASP A 127 15.73 11.14 15.62
C ASP A 127 14.82 11.47 14.43
N THR A 128 15.02 12.66 13.86
CA THR A 128 14.21 13.16 12.74
C THR A 128 14.48 12.44 11.41
N ARG A 129 15.53 11.62 11.33
CA ARG A 129 15.86 10.82 10.14
C ARG A 129 15.16 9.47 10.16
N ARG A 130 15.04 8.86 11.34
CA ARG A 130 14.39 7.57 11.53
C ARG A 130 12.88 7.69 11.76
N SER A 131 12.44 8.78 12.36
CA SER A 131 11.02 9.04 12.61
C SER A 131 10.25 9.16 11.31
N ILE A 132 9.08 8.53 11.23
CA ILE A 132 8.23 8.50 10.03
C ILE A 132 6.85 9.06 10.34
N MET A 133 6.18 9.60 9.32
CA MET A 133 4.88 10.25 9.47
C MET A 133 3.87 9.68 8.47
N THR A 134 2.62 9.56 8.89
CA THR A 134 1.50 9.19 8.03
C THR A 134 0.27 10.01 8.38
N ILE A 135 -0.66 10.16 7.45
CA ILE A 135 -1.94 10.83 7.67
C ILE A 135 -3.07 9.93 7.17
N GLY A 136 -4.11 9.78 7.99
CA GLY A 136 -5.25 8.91 7.69
C GLY A 136 -6.57 9.53 8.12
N ARG A 137 -7.67 8.88 7.72
CA ARG A 137 -9.02 9.25 8.15
C ARG A 137 -9.35 8.53 9.45
N VAL A 138 -9.97 9.24 10.39
CA VAL A 138 -10.44 8.64 11.64
C VAL A 138 -11.84 8.06 11.42
N THR A 139 -12.00 6.78 11.74
CA THR A 139 -13.30 6.11 11.85
C THR A 139 -13.40 5.57 13.27
N GLU A 140 -14.22 6.21 14.11
CA GLU A 140 -14.34 5.84 15.52
C GLU A 140 -15.43 4.81 15.72
N ILE A 141 -15.08 3.54 15.95
CA ILE A 141 -16.05 2.47 16.16
C ILE A 141 -16.58 2.42 17.61
N VAL A 142 -15.71 2.76 18.56
CA VAL A 142 -16.03 2.80 20.00
C VAL A 142 -15.45 4.09 20.57
N ARG A 143 -16.24 4.80 21.38
CA ARG A 143 -15.84 5.99 22.12
C ARG A 143 -16.41 5.92 23.53
N ASP A 144 -15.59 6.17 24.55
CA ASP A 144 -15.98 6.13 25.96
C ASP A 144 -16.69 4.81 26.37
N GLY A 145 -16.18 3.68 25.85
CA GLY A 145 -16.72 2.35 26.12
C GLY A 145 -18.07 2.05 25.46
N LYS A 146 -18.57 2.93 24.59
CA LYS A 146 -19.82 2.76 23.85
C LYS A 146 -19.55 2.64 22.36
N VAL A 147 -20.26 1.74 21.69
CA VAL A 147 -20.28 1.67 20.23
C VAL A 147 -20.87 2.98 19.71
N VAL A 148 -20.17 3.61 18.77
CA VAL A 148 -20.66 4.80 18.07
C VAL A 148 -21.42 4.33 16.84
N ASP A 149 -22.51 4.99 16.47
CA ASP A 149 -23.23 4.71 15.23
C ASP A 149 -22.42 5.24 14.03
N CYS A 150 -21.42 4.47 13.60
CA CYS A 150 -20.46 4.86 12.56
C CYS A 150 -20.98 4.60 11.14
N ILE A 151 -22.03 3.80 11.06
CA ILE A 151 -22.59 3.33 9.80
C ILE A 151 -23.81 4.20 9.52
N ALA A 152 -23.57 5.37 8.95
CA ALA A 152 -24.55 5.87 8.00
C ALA A 152 -24.61 4.79 6.90
N HIS A 153 -25.64 3.94 6.93
CA HIS A 153 -26.00 3.20 5.73
C HIS A 153 -26.10 4.24 4.62
N PRO A 154 -25.47 4.03 3.45
CA PRO A 154 -25.82 4.83 2.30
C PRO A 154 -27.30 4.60 2.09
N THR A 155 -28.13 5.52 2.58
CA THR A 155 -29.56 5.57 2.28
C THR A 155 -29.61 5.43 0.79
N THR A 156 -30.23 4.36 0.34
CA THR A 156 -30.39 4.04 -1.07
C THR A 156 -31.16 5.21 -1.67
N VAL A 157 -30.43 6.22 -2.17
CA VAL A 157 -30.98 7.20 -3.08
C VAL A 157 -31.25 6.38 -4.32
N LEU A 158 -32.50 5.92 -4.42
CA LEU A 158 -33.09 5.42 -5.64
C LEU A 158 -32.87 6.49 -6.70
N LEU A 159 -31.81 6.33 -7.49
CA LEU A 159 -31.70 6.97 -8.79
C LEU A 159 -32.74 6.31 -9.70
N ARG A 160 -33.99 6.72 -9.55
CA ARG A 160 -34.90 6.82 -10.70
C ARG A 160 -34.39 7.97 -11.56
N HIS A 161 -33.35 7.70 -12.35
CA HIS A 161 -33.09 8.43 -13.57
C HIS A 161 -33.34 7.50 -14.75
N PRO A 162 -34.05 7.95 -15.79
CA PRO A 162 -34.52 7.09 -16.87
C PRO A 162 -33.34 6.46 -17.62
N LEU A 163 -33.43 5.13 -17.81
CA LEU A 163 -32.60 4.29 -18.66
C LEU A 163 -32.73 4.67 -20.15
N HIS A 164 -32.32 5.88 -20.52
CA HIS A 164 -32.34 6.29 -21.93
C HIS A 164 -31.16 7.19 -22.35
N ARG A 165 -30.17 7.42 -21.50
CA ARG A 165 -28.98 8.24 -21.88
C ARG A 165 -27.59 7.66 -21.58
N PHE A 166 -27.49 6.40 -21.15
CA PHE A 166 -26.22 5.65 -21.16
C PHE A 166 -26.06 4.72 -22.37
N GLY A 167 -26.85 4.94 -23.43
CA GLY A 167 -26.70 4.23 -24.71
C GLY A 167 -25.66 4.82 -25.67
N CYS A 168 -25.04 5.96 -25.34
CA CYS A 168 -24.30 6.77 -26.33
C CYS A 168 -22.84 7.12 -25.99
N MET A 169 -22.24 6.51 -24.96
CA MET A 169 -20.80 6.71 -24.65
C MET A 169 -19.98 5.40 -24.59
N ILE A 170 -20.60 4.25 -24.84
CA ILE A 170 -19.91 2.94 -24.98
C ILE A 170 -19.88 2.50 -26.47
N SER A 171 -20.39 3.33 -27.38
CA SER A 171 -20.55 3.01 -28.81
C SER A 171 -19.27 3.18 -29.65
N SER A 172 -18.11 3.56 -29.08
CA SER A 172 -16.90 3.82 -29.88
C SER A 172 -15.62 3.13 -29.39
N ILE A 173 -15.64 2.40 -28.27
CA ILE A 173 -14.44 1.69 -27.84
C ILE A 173 -14.31 0.43 -28.69
N ASN A 174 -13.30 0.43 -29.56
CA ASN A 174 -13.00 -0.69 -30.42
C ASN A 174 -12.46 -1.85 -29.57
N THR A 175 -13.20 -2.96 -29.54
CA THR A 175 -12.87 -4.13 -28.72
C THR A 175 -11.50 -4.72 -29.04
N GLU A 176 -11.02 -4.56 -30.27
CA GLU A 176 -9.66 -4.95 -30.68
C GLU A 176 -8.60 -4.15 -29.92
N VAL A 177 -8.78 -2.82 -29.84
CA VAL A 177 -7.86 -1.89 -29.16
C VAL A 177 -7.85 -2.16 -27.66
N THR A 178 -9.02 -2.38 -27.06
CA THR A 178 -9.12 -2.72 -25.63
C THR A 178 -8.35 -4.00 -25.32
N ALA A 179 -8.52 -5.04 -26.13
CA ALA A 179 -7.84 -6.32 -25.93
C ALA A 179 -6.31 -6.18 -26.01
N VAL A 180 -5.81 -5.41 -26.98
CA VAL A 180 -4.38 -5.09 -27.14
C VAL A 180 -3.83 -4.32 -25.95
N MET A 181 -4.55 -3.32 -25.45
CA MET A 181 -4.13 -2.57 -24.27
C MET A 181 -4.06 -3.46 -23.02
N THR A 182 -5.09 -4.27 -22.75
CA THR A 182 -5.09 -5.14 -21.58
C THR A 182 -3.99 -6.20 -21.63
N GLY A 183 -3.72 -6.76 -22.82
CA GLY A 183 -2.61 -7.69 -23.02
C GLY A 183 -1.24 -7.04 -22.80
N SER A 184 -1.07 -5.79 -23.28
CA SER A 184 0.22 -5.08 -23.14
C SER A 184 0.50 -4.72 -21.68
N ILE A 185 -0.53 -4.29 -20.94
CA ILE A 185 -0.44 -4.02 -19.51
C ILE A 185 -0.11 -5.30 -18.75
N LEU A 186 -0.78 -6.42 -19.06
CA LEU A 186 -0.49 -7.73 -18.45
C LEU A 186 0.96 -8.15 -18.70
N ALA A 187 1.43 -8.08 -19.95
CA ALA A 187 2.80 -8.44 -20.31
C ALA A 187 3.83 -7.57 -19.57
N GLY A 188 3.62 -6.25 -19.52
CA GLY A 188 4.49 -5.32 -18.79
C GLY A 188 4.50 -5.58 -17.28
N ALA A 189 3.33 -5.81 -16.68
CA ALA A 189 3.21 -6.14 -15.26
C ALA A 189 3.87 -7.49 -14.91
N MET A 190 3.80 -8.48 -15.79
CA MET A 190 4.51 -9.75 -15.60
C MET A 190 6.02 -9.56 -15.75
N MET A 191 6.46 -8.83 -16.77
CA MET A 191 7.88 -8.62 -17.04
C MET A 191 8.56 -7.80 -15.92
N SER A 192 7.86 -6.84 -15.31
CA SER A 192 8.40 -6.03 -14.21
C SER A 192 8.75 -6.85 -12.96
N LEU A 193 8.05 -7.96 -12.71
CA LEU A 193 8.43 -8.88 -11.63
C LEU A 193 9.82 -9.48 -11.86
N SER A 194 10.10 -9.91 -13.10
CA SER A 194 11.38 -10.52 -13.44
C SER A 194 12.51 -9.51 -13.60
N LEU A 195 12.22 -8.32 -14.15
CA LEU A 195 13.23 -7.29 -14.46
C LEU A 195 13.55 -6.34 -13.31
N ILE A 196 12.60 -6.13 -12.38
CA ILE A 196 12.74 -5.12 -11.32
C ILE A 196 12.57 -5.78 -9.96
N ALA A 197 11.45 -6.44 -9.70
CA ALA A 197 11.14 -6.94 -8.36
C ALA A 197 12.14 -8.01 -7.91
N VAL A 198 12.38 -9.05 -8.72
CA VAL A 198 13.32 -10.11 -8.35
C VAL A 198 14.76 -9.58 -8.15
N PRO A 199 15.37 -8.80 -9.07
CA PRO A 199 16.68 -8.22 -8.82
C PRO A 199 16.73 -7.40 -7.52
N ALA A 200 15.72 -6.58 -7.25
CA ALA A 200 15.66 -5.82 -6.00
C ALA A 200 15.62 -6.73 -4.76
N LEU A 201 14.89 -7.86 -4.80
CA LEU A 201 14.90 -8.84 -3.71
C LEU A 201 16.28 -9.50 -3.54
N LEU A 202 16.94 -9.86 -4.64
CA LEU A 202 18.25 -10.52 -4.62
C LEU A 202 19.35 -9.60 -4.09
N ASP A 203 19.29 -8.30 -4.41
CA ASP A 203 20.31 -7.32 -3.99
C ASP A 203 20.12 -6.85 -2.54
N SER A 204 18.87 -6.78 -2.07
CA SER A 204 18.53 -6.28 -0.73
C SER A 204 18.47 -7.34 0.36
N THR A 205 18.72 -8.61 0.03
CA THR A 205 18.56 -9.73 0.96
C THR A 205 19.84 -10.49 1.18
N TYR A 206 20.16 -10.68 2.46
CA TYR A 206 21.39 -11.34 2.93
C TYR A 206 21.11 -12.69 3.61
N GLU A 207 19.86 -12.96 3.99
CA GLU A 207 19.45 -14.17 4.70
C GLU A 207 18.43 -14.98 3.89
N ALA A 208 18.62 -16.30 3.78
CA ALA A 208 17.74 -17.16 3.00
C ALA A 208 16.27 -17.17 3.49
N PRO A 209 15.97 -17.24 4.80
CA PRO A 209 14.58 -17.20 5.28
C PRO A 209 13.83 -15.92 4.85
N GLN A 210 14.53 -14.78 4.88
CA GLN A 210 13.98 -13.50 4.45
C GLN A 210 13.68 -13.51 2.94
N LEU A 211 14.58 -14.07 2.12
CA LEU A 211 14.40 -14.13 0.67
C LEU A 211 13.20 -15.00 0.29
N PHE A 212 13.04 -16.16 0.93
CA PHE A 212 11.88 -17.02 0.72
C PHE A 212 10.58 -16.34 1.13
N GLN A 213 10.55 -15.67 2.30
CA GLN A 213 9.37 -14.93 2.74
C GLN A 213 8.97 -13.82 1.76
N GLN A 214 9.93 -13.04 1.27
CA GLN A 214 9.68 -11.97 0.32
C GLN A 214 9.19 -12.51 -1.04
N TRP A 215 9.82 -13.57 -1.55
CA TRP A 215 9.39 -14.24 -2.77
C TRP A 215 7.96 -14.79 -2.62
N THR A 216 7.65 -15.47 -1.52
CA THR A 216 6.31 -16.02 -1.23
C THR A 216 5.25 -14.92 -1.19
N ARG A 217 5.56 -13.75 -0.60
CA ARG A 217 4.66 -12.60 -0.60
C ARG A 217 4.45 -12.04 -1.99
N MET A 218 5.52 -11.87 -2.78
CA MET A 218 5.42 -11.43 -4.18
C MET A 218 4.57 -12.41 -5.01
N TYR A 219 4.80 -13.72 -4.87
CA TYR A 219 4.00 -14.76 -5.50
C TYR A 219 2.53 -14.67 -5.09
N HIS A 220 2.25 -14.44 -3.79
CA HIS A 220 0.90 -14.33 -3.27
C HIS A 220 0.08 -13.25 -3.99
N TYR A 221 0.66 -12.07 -4.25
CA TYR A 221 -0.05 -11.04 -5.02
C TYR A 221 -0.14 -11.39 -6.50
N GLY A 222 0.95 -11.91 -7.08
CA GLY A 222 1.04 -12.21 -8.51
C GLY A 222 0.05 -13.29 -8.98
N HIS A 223 -0.10 -14.38 -8.23
CA HIS A 223 -0.90 -15.54 -8.67
C HIS A 223 -2.42 -15.30 -8.66
N TRP A 224 -2.93 -14.32 -7.91
CA TRP A 224 -4.34 -13.94 -7.98
C TRP A 224 -4.60 -12.90 -9.06
N VAL A 225 -3.73 -11.89 -9.18
CA VAL A 225 -3.95 -10.76 -10.08
C VAL A 225 -3.66 -11.13 -11.53
N LEU A 226 -2.48 -11.70 -11.82
CA LEU A 226 -1.99 -11.86 -13.19
C LEU A 226 -2.74 -12.94 -13.99
N PRO A 227 -3.04 -14.14 -13.44
CA PRO A 227 -3.92 -15.11 -14.09
C PRO A 227 -5.32 -14.57 -14.39
N SER A 228 -5.92 -13.83 -13.47
CA SER A 228 -7.24 -13.22 -13.67
C SER A 228 -7.23 -12.24 -14.84
N MET A 229 -6.22 -11.36 -14.90
CA MET A 229 -6.03 -10.45 -16.03
C MET A 229 -5.81 -11.18 -17.37
N ALA A 230 -5.09 -12.31 -17.36
CA ALA A 230 -4.87 -13.13 -18.55
C ALA A 230 -6.15 -13.76 -19.08
N VAL A 231 -7.00 -14.29 -18.20
CA VAL A 231 -8.31 -14.84 -18.57
C VAL A 231 -9.20 -13.74 -19.16
N VAL A 232 -9.30 -12.59 -18.50
CA VAL A 232 -10.10 -11.45 -19.01
C VAL A 232 -9.59 -10.98 -20.37
N THR A 233 -8.28 -10.81 -20.52
CA THR A 233 -7.66 -10.41 -21.79
C THR A 233 -7.91 -11.44 -22.89
N SER A 234 -7.79 -12.74 -22.57
CA SER A 234 -8.06 -13.82 -23.52
C SER A 234 -9.52 -13.83 -23.98
N ILE A 235 -10.48 -13.55 -23.08
CA ILE A 235 -11.90 -13.40 -23.43
C ILE A 235 -12.11 -12.20 -24.37
N LEU A 236 -11.44 -11.07 -24.13
CA LEU A 236 -11.52 -9.90 -25.02
C LEU A 236 -10.98 -10.21 -26.42
N TYR A 237 -9.85 -10.90 -26.51
CA TYR A 237 -9.31 -11.37 -27.79
C TYR A 237 -10.23 -12.37 -28.48
N GLY A 238 -10.81 -13.32 -27.74
CA GLY A 238 -11.79 -14.27 -28.28
C GLY A 238 -13.05 -13.57 -28.81
N TYR A 239 -13.51 -12.54 -28.12
CA TYR A 239 -14.63 -11.71 -28.58
C TYR A 239 -14.27 -10.94 -29.86
N ALA A 240 -13.09 -10.32 -29.92
CA ALA A 240 -12.59 -9.65 -31.12
C ALA A 240 -12.48 -10.62 -32.31
N ALA A 241 -11.96 -11.82 -32.09
CA ALA A 241 -11.89 -12.88 -33.10
C ALA A 241 -13.29 -13.27 -33.62
N ALA A 242 -14.25 -13.51 -32.71
CA ALA A 242 -15.63 -13.82 -33.09
C ALA A 242 -16.29 -12.69 -33.89
N GLN A 243 -16.04 -11.44 -33.50
CA GLN A 243 -16.56 -10.26 -34.19
C GLN A 243 -15.99 -10.13 -35.60
N GLN A 244 -14.69 -10.35 -35.79
CA GLN A 244 -14.04 -10.29 -37.10
C GLN A 244 -14.44 -11.46 -38.01
N ARG A 245 -14.60 -12.65 -37.44
CA ARG A 245 -15.12 -13.82 -38.16
C ARG A 245 -16.53 -13.56 -38.69
N ARG A 246 -17.41 -12.93 -37.90
CA ARG A 246 -18.75 -12.49 -38.35
C ARG A 246 -18.69 -11.47 -39.49
N ARG A 247 -17.64 -10.65 -39.54
CA ARG A 247 -17.37 -9.69 -40.62
C ARG A 247 -16.57 -10.27 -41.79
N GLN A 248 -16.34 -11.59 -41.81
CA GLN A 248 -15.56 -12.31 -42.84
C GLN A 248 -14.15 -11.74 -43.07
N LYS A 249 -13.50 -11.22 -42.01
CA LYS A 249 -12.11 -10.75 -42.08
C LYS A 249 -11.15 -11.83 -41.64
N GLU A 250 -10.14 -12.16 -42.46
CA GLU A 250 -9.08 -13.15 -42.17
C GLU A 250 -8.27 -12.85 -40.89
N THR A 251 -8.25 -11.59 -40.44
CA THR A 251 -7.60 -11.16 -39.20
C THR A 251 -8.14 -11.85 -37.93
N TRP A 252 -9.29 -12.52 -38.01
CA TRP A 252 -9.87 -13.27 -36.89
C TRP A 252 -8.91 -14.35 -36.34
N ILE A 253 -8.09 -14.97 -37.20
CA ILE A 253 -7.12 -15.99 -36.81
C ILE A 253 -6.08 -15.41 -35.86
N SER A 254 -5.56 -14.21 -36.14
CA SER A 254 -4.57 -13.53 -35.31
C SER A 254 -5.10 -13.22 -33.91
N PHE A 255 -6.36 -12.79 -33.80
CA PHE A 255 -7.00 -12.56 -32.50
C PHE A 255 -7.27 -13.88 -31.75
N ALA A 256 -7.63 -14.95 -32.45
CA ALA A 256 -7.78 -16.28 -31.83
C ALA A 256 -6.43 -16.80 -31.29
N LEU A 257 -5.36 -16.66 -32.07
CA LEU A 257 -4.00 -17.00 -31.63
C LEU A 257 -3.56 -16.13 -30.45
N ALA A 258 -3.87 -14.83 -30.45
CA ALA A 258 -3.59 -13.94 -29.32
C ALA A 258 -4.29 -14.38 -28.03
N ALA A 259 -5.56 -14.83 -28.12
CA ALA A 259 -6.31 -15.37 -26.99
C ALA A 259 -5.65 -16.63 -26.42
N VAL A 260 -5.28 -17.58 -27.29
CA VAL A 260 -4.63 -18.84 -26.92
C VAL A 260 -3.26 -18.58 -26.28
N MET A 261 -2.44 -17.73 -26.91
CA MET A 261 -1.13 -17.36 -26.36
C MET A 261 -1.26 -16.74 -24.97
N THR A 262 -2.19 -15.80 -24.79
CA THR A 262 -2.38 -15.11 -23.51
C THR A 262 -2.77 -16.06 -22.36
N VAL A 263 -3.71 -16.99 -22.59
CA VAL A 263 -4.17 -17.92 -21.55
C VAL A 263 -3.18 -19.08 -21.31
N SER A 264 -2.25 -19.32 -22.23
CA SER A 264 -1.22 -20.38 -22.12
C SER A 264 -0.25 -20.18 -20.94
N ILE A 265 -0.27 -19.02 -20.28
CA ILE A 265 0.46 -18.84 -19.02
C ILE A 265 0.02 -19.83 -17.93
N LEU A 266 -1.24 -20.30 -17.96
CA LEU A 266 -1.78 -21.22 -16.96
C LEU A 266 -1.16 -22.62 -17.10
N PRO A 267 -1.26 -23.32 -18.26
CA PRO A 267 -0.61 -24.61 -18.43
C PRO A 267 0.92 -24.52 -18.31
N PHE A 268 1.55 -23.43 -18.75
CA PHE A 268 2.99 -23.25 -18.52
C PHE A 268 3.33 -23.23 -17.02
N THR A 269 2.54 -22.52 -16.22
CA THR A 269 2.76 -22.46 -14.77
C THR A 269 2.66 -23.85 -14.15
N TRP A 270 1.60 -24.60 -14.47
CA TRP A 270 1.38 -25.93 -13.91
C TRP A 270 2.43 -26.96 -14.32
N LEU A 271 2.84 -26.95 -15.59
CA LEU A 271 3.75 -27.97 -16.12
C LEU A 271 5.22 -27.67 -15.82
N ILE A 272 5.60 -26.39 -15.80
CA ILE A 272 7.02 -25.99 -15.75
C ILE A 272 7.40 -25.37 -14.41
N MET A 273 6.54 -24.53 -13.83
CA MET A 273 6.92 -23.73 -12.66
C MET A 273 6.55 -24.35 -11.32
N VAL A 274 5.50 -25.18 -11.26
CA VAL A 274 5.01 -25.79 -10.00
C VAL A 274 6.13 -26.46 -9.18
N PRO A 275 7.02 -27.31 -9.73
CA PRO A 275 8.05 -27.95 -8.92
C PRO A 275 8.98 -26.96 -8.19
N THR A 276 9.32 -25.84 -8.84
CA THR A 276 10.16 -24.80 -8.23
C THR A 276 9.36 -23.95 -7.25
N ASN A 277 8.09 -23.68 -7.53
CA ASN A 277 7.21 -22.98 -6.60
C ASN A 277 7.05 -23.78 -5.30
N ASP A 278 6.75 -25.07 -5.41
CA ASP A 278 6.55 -25.97 -4.26
C ASP A 278 7.81 -26.05 -3.41
N GLU A 279 8.98 -26.12 -4.04
CA GLU A 279 10.26 -26.12 -3.30
C GLU A 279 10.49 -24.80 -2.56
N LEU A 280 10.20 -23.66 -3.19
CA LEU A 280 10.32 -22.34 -2.54
C LEU A 280 9.34 -22.20 -1.36
N PHE A 281 8.11 -22.71 -1.48
CA PHE A 281 7.15 -22.73 -0.36
C PHE A 281 7.57 -23.68 0.76
N ARG A 282 8.10 -24.85 0.41
CA ARG A 282 8.63 -25.82 1.37
C ARG A 282 9.77 -25.21 2.18
N LEU A 283 10.72 -24.56 1.50
CA LEU A 283 11.85 -23.88 2.12
C LEU A 283 11.41 -22.67 2.96
N GLN A 284 10.41 -21.90 2.50
CA GLN A 284 9.81 -20.82 3.31
C GLN A 284 9.19 -21.34 4.62
N THR A 285 8.65 -22.56 4.61
CA THR A 285 8.07 -23.17 5.81
C THR A 285 9.15 -23.65 6.77
N ILE A 286 10.15 -24.38 6.27
CA ILE A 286 11.22 -24.97 7.11
C ILE A 286 12.15 -23.90 7.68
N SER A 287 12.46 -22.86 6.89
CA SER A 287 13.34 -21.77 7.32
C SER A 287 12.81 -20.95 8.52
N GLN A 288 11.52 -21.09 8.87
CA GLN A 288 10.95 -20.50 10.09
C GLN A 288 11.44 -21.18 11.37
N THR A 289 11.75 -22.48 11.31
CA THR A 289 12.25 -23.25 12.45
C THR A 289 13.74 -23.52 12.36
N GLU A 290 14.27 -23.65 11.13
CA GLU A 290 15.67 -23.95 10.85
C GLU A 290 16.25 -22.92 9.88
N PRO A 291 16.71 -21.75 10.37
CA PRO A 291 17.19 -20.66 9.50
C PRO A 291 18.38 -21.04 8.61
N ALA A 292 19.17 -22.03 9.02
CA ALA A 292 20.36 -22.51 8.32
C ALA A 292 20.07 -23.64 7.30
N VAL A 293 18.79 -23.96 7.01
CA VAL A 293 18.39 -25.03 6.07
C VAL A 293 19.02 -24.87 4.67
N MET A 294 19.26 -23.63 4.26
CA MET A 294 19.87 -23.31 2.98
C MET A 294 20.68 -22.02 3.10
N GLY A 295 21.91 -22.03 2.58
CA GLY A 295 22.72 -20.82 2.48
C GLY A 295 22.13 -19.81 1.48
N ILE A 296 22.42 -18.53 1.69
CA ILE A 296 21.89 -17.43 0.87
C ILE A 296 22.19 -17.60 -0.63
N ASP A 297 23.38 -18.07 -1.01
CA ASP A 297 23.75 -18.22 -2.43
C ASP A 297 22.89 -19.27 -3.15
N ALA A 298 22.62 -20.40 -2.50
CA ALA A 298 21.74 -21.43 -3.02
C ALA A 298 20.28 -20.94 -3.11
N ALA A 299 19.84 -20.18 -2.11
CA ALA A 299 18.51 -19.56 -2.12
C ALA A 299 18.35 -18.56 -3.28
N LYS A 300 19.36 -17.71 -3.51
CA LYS A 300 19.40 -16.78 -4.65
C LYS A 300 19.37 -17.53 -5.98
N ALA A 301 20.15 -18.60 -6.13
CA ALA A 301 20.15 -19.42 -7.34
C ALA A 301 18.76 -20.02 -7.64
N LEU A 302 18.03 -20.46 -6.61
CA LEU A 302 16.67 -20.98 -6.77
C LEU A 302 15.68 -19.91 -7.21
N VAL A 303 15.75 -18.70 -6.62
CA VAL A 303 14.91 -17.55 -7.03
C VAL A 303 15.26 -17.07 -8.43
N VAL A 304 16.54 -17.09 -8.83
CA VAL A 304 16.98 -16.80 -10.21
C VAL A 304 16.40 -17.81 -11.19
N ARG A 305 16.44 -19.11 -10.87
CA ARG A 305 15.82 -20.15 -11.70
C ARG A 305 14.32 -19.90 -11.88
N TRP A 306 13.62 -19.54 -10.80
CA TRP A 306 12.22 -19.15 -10.87
C TRP A 306 12.00 -17.94 -11.77
N ARG A 307 12.82 -16.89 -11.62
CA ARG A 307 12.77 -15.67 -12.44
C ARG A 307 12.90 -15.99 -13.92
N ASP A 308 13.83 -16.85 -14.30
CA ASP A 308 14.09 -17.16 -15.70
C ASP A 308 12.90 -17.87 -16.36
N MET A 309 12.28 -18.82 -15.66
CA MET A 309 11.02 -19.44 -16.12
C MET A 309 9.88 -18.44 -16.16
N HIS A 310 9.78 -17.55 -15.18
CA HIS A 310 8.76 -16.51 -15.13
C HIS A 310 8.92 -15.50 -16.28
N SER A 311 10.15 -15.13 -16.63
CA SER A 311 10.47 -14.28 -17.78
C SER A 311 9.98 -14.93 -19.08
N LEU A 312 10.27 -16.22 -19.28
CA LEU A 312 9.76 -16.97 -20.42
C LEU A 312 8.22 -16.98 -20.43
N ARG A 313 7.58 -17.21 -19.28
CA ARG A 313 6.12 -17.16 -19.13
C ARG A 313 5.53 -15.79 -19.50
N SER A 314 6.22 -14.69 -19.24
CA SER A 314 5.76 -13.35 -19.58
C SER A 314 5.78 -13.03 -21.08
N LEU A 315 6.50 -13.83 -21.89
CA LEU A 315 6.50 -13.68 -23.34
C LEU A 315 5.17 -14.09 -23.98
N PHE A 316 4.41 -14.98 -23.35
CA PHE A 316 3.11 -15.45 -23.87
C PHE A 316 2.09 -14.31 -24.09
N PRO A 317 1.73 -13.49 -23.08
CA PRO A 317 0.85 -12.34 -23.29
C PRO A 317 1.50 -11.21 -24.10
N LEU A 318 2.84 -11.12 -24.14
CA LEU A 318 3.54 -10.17 -25.01
C LEU A 318 3.33 -10.53 -26.48
N ILE A 319 3.53 -11.80 -26.85
CA ILE A 319 3.27 -12.33 -28.19
C ILE A 319 1.79 -12.14 -28.54
N GLY A 320 0.87 -12.41 -27.59
CA GLY A 320 -0.56 -12.15 -27.78
C GLY A 320 -0.85 -10.68 -28.10
N SER A 321 -0.23 -9.76 -27.38
CA SER A 321 -0.32 -8.31 -27.62
C SER A 321 0.17 -7.90 -29.00
N ILE A 322 1.31 -8.44 -29.43
CA ILE A 322 1.89 -8.16 -30.76
C ILE A 322 0.96 -8.67 -31.87
N LEU A 323 0.46 -9.91 -31.75
CA LEU A 323 -0.48 -10.49 -32.72
C LEU A 323 -1.76 -9.66 -32.83
N GLY A 324 -2.33 -9.25 -31.68
CA GLY A 324 -3.51 -8.39 -31.66
C GLY A 324 -3.26 -7.00 -32.24
N ALA A 325 -2.09 -6.41 -31.97
CA ALA A 325 -1.72 -5.10 -32.50
C ALA A 325 -1.55 -5.13 -34.02
N VAL A 326 -0.81 -6.10 -34.55
CA VAL A 326 -0.62 -6.29 -36.00
C VAL A 326 -1.97 -6.49 -36.69
N ALA A 327 -2.85 -7.32 -36.13
CA ALA A 327 -4.19 -7.56 -36.67
C ALA A 327 -5.12 -6.33 -36.57
N SER A 328 -4.88 -5.44 -35.62
CA SER A 328 -5.63 -4.18 -35.46
C SER A 328 -5.16 -3.10 -36.44
N VAL A 329 -3.89 -3.12 -36.85
CA VAL A 329 -3.27 -2.15 -37.76
C VAL A 329 -3.45 -2.55 -39.22
N GLY A 330 -3.42 -3.85 -39.54
CA GLY A 330 -3.64 -4.37 -40.91
C GLY A 330 -5.09 -4.30 -41.41
N ARG A 331 -5.84 -3.27 -40.99
CA ARG A 331 -7.26 -3.06 -41.29
C ARG A 331 -7.54 -2.55 -42.70
#